data_AF-A0A928KGY1-F1
#
_entry.id   AF-A0A928KGY1-F1
#
_cell.length_a   1.000
_cell.length_b   1.000
_cell.length_c   1.000
_cell.angle_alpha   90.00
_cell.angle_beta   90.00
_cell.angle_gamma   90.00
#
_symmetry.space_group_name_H-M   'P 1'
#
loop_
_entity.id
_entity.type
_entity.pdbx_description
1 polymer ?
#
loop_
_entity_poly.entity_id
_entity_poly.type
_entity_poly.pdbx_seq_one_letter_code
_entity_poly.pdbx_strand_id
1 'polypeptide(L)'
;MKKHKEGLFKIGEVTKIMGITRKTLLVYEDRGLLKPAVKDEESGYRYYSADNMTQIRSIRSLQALGLTLKEVEDYYYNNQHIRIPPILLDTLIISPPCSANNT
;
A
#
# COMPACT_ATOMS: atom_id res chain seq x y z
N MET A 1 16.96 -16.18 -10.22
CA MET A 1 15.74 -15.34 -10.22
C MET A 1 14.64 -16.12 -10.93
N LYS A 2 13.56 -16.50 -10.24
CA LYS A 2 12.51 -17.36 -10.82
C LYS A 2 11.67 -16.54 -11.82
N LYS A 3 11.75 -16.87 -13.11
CA LYS A 3 10.83 -16.36 -14.14
C LYS A 3 9.47 -17.04 -13.92
N HIS A 4 8.52 -16.31 -13.32
CA HIS A 4 7.13 -16.73 -13.31
C HIS A 4 6.55 -16.44 -14.69
N LYS A 5 5.90 -17.44 -15.29
CA LYS A 5 5.12 -17.32 -16.53
C LYS A 5 4.27 -16.03 -16.42
N GLU A 6 4.56 -15.07 -17.29
CA GLU A 6 3.72 -13.87 -17.53
C GLU A 6 3.59 -12.84 -16.38
N GLY A 7 4.55 -12.75 -15.45
CA GLY A 7 4.57 -11.63 -14.48
C GLY A 7 3.37 -11.59 -13.52
N LEU A 8 2.66 -12.71 -13.40
CA LEU A 8 1.53 -12.91 -12.51
C LEU A 8 1.96 -13.71 -11.28
N PHE A 9 1.49 -13.26 -10.11
CA PHE A 9 1.83 -13.81 -8.80
C PHE A 9 0.57 -14.30 -8.10
N LYS A 10 0.63 -15.49 -7.49
CA LYS A 10 -0.48 -15.99 -6.67
C LYS A 10 -0.58 -15.18 -5.38
N ILE A 11 -1.77 -15.18 -4.77
CA ILE A 11 -2.00 -14.53 -3.45
C ILE A 11 -0.92 -14.87 -2.42
N GLY A 12 -0.51 -16.14 -2.33
CA GLY A 12 0.51 -16.59 -1.37
C GLY A 12 1.92 -16.08 -1.67
N GLU A 13 2.22 -15.79 -2.93
CA GLU A 13 3.51 -15.21 -3.34
C GLU A 13 3.53 -13.72 -3.03
N VAL A 14 2.45 -13.01 -3.34
CA VAL A 14 2.29 -11.58 -3.00
C VAL A 14 2.39 -11.36 -1.50
N THR A 15 1.73 -12.19 -0.69
CA THR A 15 1.81 -12.07 0.78
C THR A 15 3.24 -12.21 1.31
N LYS A 16 4.04 -13.09 0.71
CA LYS A 16 5.44 -13.30 1.09
C LYS A 16 6.32 -12.13 0.65
N ILE A 17 6.12 -11.63 -0.57
CA ILE A 17 6.92 -10.54 -1.14
C ILE A 17 6.64 -9.21 -0.42
N MET A 18 5.36 -8.94 -0.11
CA MET A 18 4.93 -7.68 0.49
C MET A 18 4.89 -7.69 2.03
N GLY A 19 5.07 -8.86 2.66
CA GLY A 19 4.99 -8.99 4.11
C GLY A 19 3.59 -8.70 4.67
N ILE A 20 2.55 -8.97 3.89
CA ILE A 20 1.14 -8.74 4.30
C ILE A 20 0.39 -10.04 4.38
N THR A 21 -0.67 -10.07 5.19
CA THR A 21 -1.49 -11.26 5.33
C THR A 21 -2.43 -11.43 4.13
N ARG A 22 -2.84 -12.67 3.87
CA ARG A 22 -3.90 -12.98 2.89
C ARG A 22 -5.17 -12.19 3.18
N LYS A 23 -5.53 -12.07 4.46
CA LYS A 23 -6.70 -11.31 4.92
C LYS A 23 -6.62 -9.86 4.47
N THR A 24 -5.45 -9.22 4.57
CA THR A 24 -5.25 -7.83 4.11
C THR A 24 -5.53 -7.67 2.61
N LEU A 25 -5.05 -8.60 1.77
CA LEU A 25 -5.33 -8.58 0.33
C LEU A 25 -6.83 -8.67 0.03
N LEU A 26 -7.51 -9.60 0.71
CA LEU A 26 -8.95 -9.79 0.57
C LEU A 26 -9.75 -8.55 1.02
N VAL A 27 -9.32 -7.89 2.08
CA VAL A 27 -9.94 -6.63 2.54
C VAL A 27 -9.78 -5.52 1.49
N TYR A 28 -8.65 -5.46 0.79
CA TYR A 28 -8.45 -4.49 -0.28
C TYR A 28 -9.33 -4.80 -1.50
N GLU A 29 -9.50 -6.08 -1.83
CA GLU A 29 -10.43 -6.50 -2.88
C GLU A 29 -11.89 -6.19 -2.54
N ASP A 30 -12.30 -6.49 -1.31
CA ASP A 30 -13.66 -6.25 -0.81
C ASP A 30 -14.03 -4.77 -0.87
N ARG A 31 -13.07 -3.89 -0.57
CA ARG A 31 -13.22 -2.43 -0.66
C ARG A 31 -12.99 -1.86 -2.06
N GLY A 32 -12.77 -2.70 -3.07
CA GLY A 32 -12.49 -2.27 -4.45
C GLY A 32 -11.11 -1.61 -4.68
N LEU A 33 -10.34 -1.35 -3.61
CA LEU A 33 -9.01 -0.76 -3.63
C LEU A 33 -7.97 -1.57 -4.41
N LEU A 34 -8.21 -2.85 -4.61
CA LEU A 34 -7.33 -3.74 -5.37
C LEU A 34 -8.19 -4.70 -6.19
N LYS A 35 -7.82 -4.94 -7.44
CA LYS A 35 -8.47 -5.98 -8.26
C LYS A 35 -7.43 -6.98 -8.75
N PRO A 36 -7.65 -8.29 -8.59
CA PRO A 36 -6.72 -9.28 -9.15
C PRO A 36 -6.67 -9.11 -10.67
N ALA A 37 -5.47 -9.26 -11.24
CA ALA A 37 -5.27 -9.13 -12.67
C ALA A 37 -5.98 -10.26 -13.43
N VAL A 38 -5.97 -11.47 -12.85
CA VAL A 38 -6.69 -12.63 -13.37
C VAL A 38 -7.38 -13.34 -12.22
N LYS A 39 -8.66 -13.64 -12.41
CA LYS A 39 -9.42 -14.55 -11.58
C LYS A 39 -9.71 -15.78 -12.43
N ASP A 40 -9.08 -16.89 -12.06
CA ASP A 40 -9.28 -18.16 -12.74
C ASP A 40 -10.61 -18.73 -12.27
N GLU A 41 -11.59 -18.83 -13.17
CA GLU A 41 -12.96 -19.27 -12.84
C GLU A 41 -13.04 -20.79 -12.64
N GLU A 42 -12.17 -21.56 -13.30
CA GLU A 42 -12.13 -23.02 -13.17
C GLU A 42 -11.50 -23.45 -11.84
N SER A 43 -10.44 -22.78 -11.42
CA SER A 43 -9.68 -23.16 -10.23
C SER A 43 -9.98 -22.30 -8.99
N GLY A 44 -10.63 -21.14 -9.18
CA GLY A 44 -10.91 -20.18 -8.11
C GLY A 44 -9.66 -19.44 -7.60
N TYR A 45 -8.52 -19.61 -8.26
CA TYR A 45 -7.28 -18.93 -7.90
C TYR A 45 -7.28 -17.47 -8.35
N ARG A 46 -6.57 -16.63 -7.58
CA ARG A 46 -6.37 -15.21 -7.85
C ARG A 46 -4.91 -14.94 -8.15
N TYR A 47 -4.67 -14.23 -9.23
CA TYR A 47 -3.36 -13.82 -9.69
C TYR A 47 -3.27 -12.28 -9.73
N TYR A 48 -2.12 -11.76 -9.31
CA TYR A 48 -1.84 -10.33 -9.21
C TYR A 48 -0.63 -10.00 -10.07
N SER A 49 -0.69 -8.89 -10.81
CA SER A 49 0.42 -8.41 -11.64
C SER A 49 1.38 -7.51 -10.86
N ALA A 50 2.43 -7.04 -11.53
CA ALA A 50 3.33 -6.01 -11.01
C ALA A 50 2.59 -4.68 -10.71
N ASP A 51 1.58 -4.31 -11.50
CA ASP A 51 0.75 -3.11 -11.24
C ASP A 51 0.00 -3.23 -9.92
N ASN A 52 -0.62 -4.40 -9.66
CA ASN A 52 -1.29 -4.68 -8.40
C ASN A 52 -0.33 -4.56 -7.22
N MET A 53 0.90 -5.03 -7.40
CA MET A 53 1.96 -4.89 -6.40
C MET A 53 2.31 -3.42 -6.14
N THR A 54 2.37 -2.58 -7.16
CA THR A 54 2.59 -1.13 -7.02
C THR A 54 1.41 -0.46 -6.31
N GLN A 55 0.18 -0.83 -6.62
CA GLN A 55 -1.02 -0.32 -5.93
C GLN A 55 -1.02 -0.68 -4.44
N ILE A 56 -0.67 -1.93 -4.09
CA ILE A 56 -0.52 -2.36 -2.69
C ILE A 56 0.52 -1.51 -1.96
N ARG A 57 1.67 -1.21 -2.59
CA ARG A 57 2.70 -0.34 -2.02
C ARG A 57 2.17 1.06 -1.77
N SER A 58 1.47 1.66 -2.73
CA SER A 58 0.88 2.98 -2.57
C SER A 58 -0.12 3.04 -1.42
N ILE A 59 -1.02 2.04 -1.30
CA ILE A 59 -1.96 1.94 -0.17
C ILE A 59 -1.20 1.86 1.16
N ARG A 60 -0.13 1.05 1.23
CA ARG A 60 0.70 0.92 2.44
C ARG A 60 1.41 2.23 2.79
N SER A 61 1.94 2.95 1.81
CA SER A 61 2.55 4.27 2.02
C SER A 61 1.53 5.27 2.58
N LEU A 62 0.31 5.30 2.06
CA LEU A 62 -0.76 6.16 2.59
C LEU A 62 -1.14 5.77 4.03
N GLN A 63 -1.21 4.48 4.34
CA GLN A 63 -1.43 4.02 5.71
C GLN A 63 -0.29 4.38 6.65
N ALA A 64 0.97 4.35 6.19
CA ALA A 64 2.12 4.78 6.96
C ALA A 64 2.13 6.29 7.24
N LEU A 65 1.50 7.07 6.36
CA LEU A 65 1.22 8.49 6.57
C LEU A 65 0.05 8.74 7.53
N GLY A 66 -0.56 7.70 8.11
CA GLY A 66 -1.64 7.81 9.09
C GLY A 66 -3.05 7.83 8.50
N LEU A 67 -3.21 7.65 7.18
CA LEU A 67 -4.54 7.57 6.57
C LEU A 67 -5.20 6.23 6.92
N THR A 68 -6.47 6.30 7.29
CA THR A 68 -7.32 5.13 7.42
C THR A 68 -7.62 4.53 6.05
N LEU A 69 -7.99 3.25 6.02
CA LEU A 69 -8.28 2.57 4.76
C LEU A 69 -9.48 3.19 4.00
N LYS A 70 -10.39 3.86 4.73
CA LYS A 70 -11.50 4.61 4.15
C LYS A 70 -11.03 5.92 3.50
N GLU A 71 -10.10 6.63 4.12
CA GLU A 71 -9.50 7.82 3.49
C GLU A 71 -8.65 7.48 2.27
N VAL A 72 -7.99 6.30 2.29
CA VAL A 72 -7.30 5.78 1.09
C VAL A 72 -8.31 5.47 -0.01
N GLU A 73 -9.46 4.88 0.31
CA GLU A 73 -10.55 4.65 -0.63
C GLU A 73 -11.07 5.97 -1.23
N ASP A 74 -11.37 6.95 -0.38
CA ASP A 74 -11.76 8.28 -0.81
C ASP A 74 -10.66 8.92 -1.70
N TYR A 75 -9.37 8.73 -1.39
CA TYR A 75 -8.28 9.24 -2.22
C TYR A 75 -8.27 8.65 -3.64
N TYR A 76 -8.59 7.37 -3.81
CA TYR A 76 -8.60 6.71 -5.12
C TYR A 76 -9.87 6.98 -5.93
N TYR A 77 -11.02 7.18 -5.29
CA TYR A 77 -12.31 7.34 -5.97
C TYR A 77 -12.78 8.80 -6.07
N ASN A 78 -12.40 9.65 -5.12
CA ASN A 78 -12.72 11.07 -5.11
C ASN A 78 -11.58 11.86 -5.74
N ASN A 79 -11.63 11.94 -7.07
CA ASN A 79 -10.75 12.74 -7.91
C ASN A 79 -10.75 14.22 -7.44
N GLN A 80 -9.66 14.72 -6.85
CA GLN A 80 -9.21 16.14 -6.84
C GLN A 80 -9.09 16.94 -5.53
N HIS A 81 -9.23 16.40 -4.32
CA HIS A 81 -8.78 17.15 -3.14
C HIS A 81 -8.07 16.27 -2.12
N ILE A 82 -6.75 16.15 -2.30
CA ILE A 82 -5.86 15.65 -1.26
C ILE A 82 -5.85 16.67 -0.13
N ARG A 83 -6.75 16.51 0.85
CA ARG A 83 -6.50 17.04 2.19
C ARG A 83 -5.47 16.11 2.82
N ILE A 84 -4.19 16.46 2.69
CA ILE A 84 -3.13 15.84 3.48
C ILE A 84 -3.49 16.15 4.94
N PRO A 85 -3.84 15.16 5.79
CA PRO A 85 -4.06 15.45 7.20
C PRO A 85 -2.78 16.09 7.77
N PRO A 86 -2.87 17.13 8.62
CA PRO A 86 -1.74 17.97 9.05
C PRO A 86 -0.70 17.24 9.92
N ILE A 87 -0.78 15.92 10.05
CA ILE A 87 0.12 15.07 10.84
C ILE A 87 1.57 15.02 10.33
N LEU A 88 1.90 15.75 9.26
CA LEU A 88 3.28 15.87 8.74
C LEU A 88 3.95 17.23 8.99
N LEU A 89 3.35 18.17 9.73
CA LEU A 89 3.99 19.48 9.96
C LEU A 89 4.80 19.59 11.26
N ASP A 90 4.68 18.64 12.20
CA ASP A 90 5.36 18.76 13.51
C ASP A 90 6.69 17.99 13.64
N THR A 91 7.06 17.14 12.67
CA THR A 91 8.30 16.33 12.79
C THR A 91 9.51 16.93 12.08
N LEU A 92 9.42 18.19 11.62
CA LEU A 92 10.53 18.94 11.02
C LEU A 92 10.91 20.16 11.87
N ILE A 93 10.86 20.03 13.20
CA ILE A 93 11.74 20.82 14.06
C ILE A 93 13.07 20.07 14.10
N ILE A 94 13.95 20.53 13.21
CA ILE A 94 15.40 20.47 13.28
C ILE A 94 15.85 20.22 14.72
N SER A 95 16.70 19.20 14.87
CA SER A 95 17.54 18.93 16.03
C SER A 95 17.77 20.19 16.88
N PRO A 96 17.58 20.17 18.22
CA PRO A 96 18.06 21.28 19.03
C PRO A 96 19.53 21.53 18.65
N PRO A 97 19.96 22.78 18.38
CA PRO A 97 21.37 23.03 18.15
C PRO A 97 22.10 22.45 19.36
N CYS A 98 23.00 21.50 19.12
CA CYS A 98 23.92 21.01 20.15
C CYS A 98 24.42 22.23 20.91
N SER A 99 24.10 22.26 22.20
CA SER A 99 24.64 23.20 23.16
C SER A 99 26.16 23.06 23.15
N ALA A 100 26.84 23.89 22.37
CA ALA A 100 28.22 24.27 22.60
C ALA A 100 28.20 25.56 23.43
N ASN A 101 27.86 25.41 24.71
CA ASN A 101 28.12 26.44 25.70
C ASN A 101 29.49 26.18 26.33
N ASN A 102 30.20 27.30 26.49
CA ASN A 102 31.25 27.60 27.46
C ASN A 102 32.70 27.22 27.18
N THR A 103 33.46 28.31 26.98
CA THR A 103 34.77 28.63 27.55
C THR A 103 36.00 28.01 26.91
#